data_AF-A0A6H5HFS0-F1
#
_entry.id   AF-A0A6H5HFS0-F1
#
_cell.length_a   1.000
_cell.length_b   1.000
_cell.length_c   1.000
_cell.angle_alpha   90.00
_cell.angle_beta   90.00
_cell.angle_gamma   90.00
#
_symmetry.space_group_name_H-M   'P 1'
#
loop_
_entity.id
_entity.type
_entity.pdbx_description
1 polymer ?
#
loop_
_entity_poly.entity_id
_entity_poly.type
_entity_poly.pdbx_seq_one_letter_code
_entity_poly.pdbx_strand_id
1 'polypeptide(L)'
;MVANVDSEVEEPASAEKNLNKALSLLDFESCDSLSVTGALHVLNQLGLLWSMREDHERALGYLQKAENLYGSFVSSNVEPLDTKSFFTGSTDGSGQNELELLYTHTLYFLAQVFKALKMNEKAALYCHATLKKQLERGRDYNKIEWAINAATLSQYLAERYAFKEARHHLAAAEYVMQAERAAFQDIPDDSDEHAK
;
A
#
# COMPACT_ATOMS: atom_id res chain seq x y z
N MET A 1 10.22 -9.99 4.74
CA MET A 1 11.18 -10.61 3.79
C MET A 1 10.98 -12.12 3.61
N VAL A 2 10.49 -12.87 4.61
CA VAL A 2 10.27 -14.34 4.47
C VAL A 2 9.04 -14.69 3.61
N ALA A 3 7.95 -13.91 3.65
CA ALA A 3 6.73 -14.22 2.88
C ALA A 3 6.81 -13.94 1.36
N ASN A 4 7.73 -13.08 0.90
CA ASN A 4 7.91 -12.86 -0.53
C ASN A 4 8.56 -14.08 -1.22
N VAL A 5 9.40 -14.84 -0.50
CA VAL A 5 10.06 -16.03 -1.04
C VAL A 5 9.03 -17.16 -1.24
N ASP A 6 8.10 -17.34 -0.30
CA ASP A 6 7.05 -18.37 -0.40
C ASP A 6 5.90 -17.98 -1.35
N SER A 7 5.85 -16.74 -1.82
CA SER A 7 4.93 -16.31 -2.89
C SER A 7 5.50 -16.61 -4.28
N GLU A 8 6.83 -16.62 -4.42
CA GLU A 8 7.52 -16.93 -5.68
C GLU A 8 7.72 -18.44 -5.87
N VAL A 9 7.79 -19.21 -4.77
CA VAL A 9 7.78 -20.67 -4.77
C VAL A 9 6.33 -21.11 -4.52
N GLU A 10 5.67 -21.73 -5.50
CA GLU A 10 4.26 -22.14 -5.47
C GLU A 10 3.87 -23.16 -4.35
N GLU A 11 4.19 -22.90 -3.08
CA GLU A 11 3.69 -23.62 -1.91
C GLU A 11 2.75 -22.72 -1.08
N PRO A 12 1.60 -22.31 -1.64
CA PRO A 12 0.67 -21.40 -0.98
C PRO A 12 0.12 -21.93 0.36
N ALA A 13 0.14 -23.25 0.58
CA ALA A 13 -0.28 -23.88 1.83
C ALA A 13 0.71 -23.65 2.98
N SER A 14 2.02 -23.57 2.70
CA SER A 14 3.04 -23.26 3.71
C SER A 14 2.95 -21.80 4.14
N ALA A 15 2.78 -20.89 3.17
CA ALA A 15 2.61 -19.46 3.43
C ALA A 15 1.41 -19.17 4.34
N GLU A 16 0.24 -19.74 4.06
CA GLU A 16 -0.95 -19.57 4.91
C GLU A 16 -0.71 -20.05 6.34
N LYS A 17 -0.14 -21.25 6.51
CA LYS A 17 0.13 -21.83 7.82
C LYS A 17 1.09 -20.96 8.62
N ASN A 18 2.16 -20.48 7.98
CA ASN A 18 3.16 -19.65 8.62
C ASN A 18 2.59 -18.27 8.99
N LEU A 19 1.81 -17.65 8.11
CA LEU A 19 1.14 -16.37 8.37
C LEU A 19 0.11 -16.48 9.50
N ASN A 20 -0.72 -17.52 9.52
CA ASN A 20 -1.67 -17.74 10.61
C ASN A 20 -0.97 -18.02 11.95
N LYS A 21 0.15 -18.74 11.92
CA LYS A 21 0.97 -18.95 13.13
C LYS A 21 1.56 -17.62 13.62
N ALA A 22 2.13 -16.82 12.72
CA ALA A 22 2.61 -15.48 13.07
C ALA A 22 1.48 -14.61 13.64
N LEU A 23 0.30 -14.65 13.03
CA LEU A 23 -0.90 -13.97 13.51
C LEU A 23 -1.22 -14.39 14.96
N SER A 24 -1.21 -15.70 15.27
CA SER A 24 -1.49 -16.20 16.62
C SER A 24 -0.46 -15.82 17.69
N LEU A 25 0.75 -15.43 17.29
CA LEU A 25 1.81 -15.00 18.20
C LEU A 25 1.79 -13.48 18.45
N LEU A 26 1.09 -12.72 17.61
CA LEU A 26 0.92 -11.28 17.74
C LEU A 26 -0.34 -11.00 18.56
N ASP A 27 -0.21 -10.17 19.58
CA ASP A 27 -1.35 -9.72 20.37
C ASP A 27 -1.97 -8.49 19.69
N PHE A 28 -3.17 -8.64 19.11
CA PHE A 28 -3.87 -7.55 18.43
C PHE A 28 -4.62 -6.64 19.42
N GLU A 29 -4.81 -7.10 20.66
CA GLU A 29 -5.52 -6.33 21.69
C GLU A 29 -4.55 -5.42 22.45
N SER A 30 -3.26 -5.77 22.52
CA SER A 30 -2.27 -5.00 23.26
C SER A 30 -2.01 -3.60 22.69
N CYS A 31 -2.39 -3.31 21.44
CA CYS A 31 -2.10 -2.04 20.73
C CYS A 31 -0.66 -1.56 20.96
N ASP A 32 0.26 -2.50 21.09
CA ASP A 32 1.65 -2.18 21.40
C ASP A 32 2.41 -1.80 20.11
N SER A 33 3.45 -1.02 20.32
CA SER A 33 4.27 -0.41 19.27
C SER A 33 4.84 -1.41 18.26
N LEU A 34 5.13 -2.63 18.70
CA LEU A 34 5.81 -3.66 17.94
C LEU A 34 4.81 -4.57 17.21
N SER A 35 3.77 -4.97 17.93
CA SER A 35 2.71 -5.85 17.47
C SER A 35 1.91 -5.22 16.34
N VAL A 36 1.69 -3.89 16.35
CA VAL A 36 0.93 -3.22 15.28
C VAL A 36 1.57 -3.38 13.90
N THR A 37 2.88 -3.14 13.77
CA THR A 37 3.59 -3.17 12.48
C THR A 37 3.65 -4.59 11.94
N GLY A 38 3.99 -5.56 12.81
CA GLY A 38 3.99 -6.98 12.47
C GLY A 38 2.60 -7.48 12.08
N ALA A 39 1.57 -7.10 12.82
CA ALA A 39 0.19 -7.46 12.58
C ALA A 39 -0.32 -6.92 11.23
N LEU A 40 -0.09 -5.63 10.94
CA LEU A 40 -0.44 -5.04 9.66
C LEU A 40 0.24 -5.76 8.49
N HIS A 41 1.51 -6.13 8.64
CA HIS A 41 2.22 -6.89 7.63
C HIS A 41 1.55 -8.25 7.36
N VAL A 42 1.30 -9.03 8.42
CA VAL A 42 0.67 -10.36 8.30
C VAL A 42 -0.74 -10.26 7.71
N LEU A 43 -1.54 -9.30 8.16
CA LEU A 43 -2.92 -9.11 7.68
C LEU A 43 -2.95 -8.70 6.20
N ASN A 44 -2.03 -7.83 5.76
CA ASN A 44 -1.92 -7.46 4.35
C ASN A 44 -1.49 -8.65 3.48
N GLN A 45 -0.54 -9.46 3.95
CA GLN A 45 -0.09 -10.67 3.24
C GLN A 45 -1.20 -11.72 3.15
N LEU A 46 -1.98 -11.93 4.22
CA LEU A 46 -3.15 -12.80 4.18
C LEU A 46 -4.22 -12.25 3.22
N GLY A 47 -4.49 -10.95 3.26
CA GLY A 47 -5.39 -10.29 2.31
C GLY A 47 -4.99 -10.52 0.86
N LEU A 48 -3.72 -10.31 0.54
CA LEU A 48 -3.17 -10.56 -0.80
C LEU A 48 -3.27 -12.04 -1.18
N LEU A 49 -2.86 -12.95 -0.30
CA LEU A 49 -2.91 -14.40 -0.53
C LEU A 49 -4.32 -14.89 -0.87
N TRP A 50 -5.32 -14.50 -0.07
CA TRP A 50 -6.71 -14.89 -0.34
C TRP A 50 -7.27 -14.22 -1.59
N SER A 51 -6.85 -12.98 -1.89
CA SER A 51 -7.23 -12.31 -3.13
C SER A 51 -6.67 -13.02 -4.37
N MET A 52 -5.42 -13.50 -4.31
CA MET A 52 -4.80 -14.29 -5.40
C MET A 52 -5.49 -15.65 -5.60
N ARG A 53 -6.11 -16.19 -4.56
CA ARG A 53 -6.93 -17.42 -4.62
C ARG A 53 -8.40 -17.16 -5.00
N GLU A 54 -8.73 -15.94 -5.40
CA GLU A 54 -10.08 -15.50 -5.77
C GLU A 54 -11.11 -15.57 -4.63
N ASP A 55 -10.69 -15.84 -3.39
CA ASP A 55 -11.54 -15.75 -2.20
C ASP A 55 -11.52 -14.31 -1.66
N HIS A 56 -12.19 -13.44 -2.40
CA HIS A 56 -12.22 -12.01 -2.12
C HIS A 56 -12.96 -11.66 -0.82
N GLU A 57 -13.88 -12.50 -0.36
CA GLU A 57 -14.58 -12.29 0.93
C GLU A 57 -13.64 -12.51 2.11
N ARG A 58 -12.84 -13.59 2.10
CA ARG A 58 -11.81 -13.79 3.13
C ARG A 58 -10.72 -12.72 3.06
N ALA A 59 -10.27 -12.37 1.86
CA ALA A 59 -9.31 -11.29 1.66
C ALA A 59 -9.81 -9.99 2.31
N LEU A 60 -11.07 -9.65 2.06
CA LEU A 60 -11.71 -8.47 2.64
C LEU A 60 -11.71 -8.52 4.18
N GLY A 61 -12.03 -9.68 4.76
CA GLY A 61 -12.04 -9.85 6.22
C GLY A 61 -10.68 -9.57 6.88
N TYR A 62 -9.57 -9.99 6.27
CA TYR A 62 -8.22 -9.68 6.77
C TYR A 62 -7.85 -8.21 6.60
N LEU A 63 -8.17 -7.62 5.45
CA LEU A 63 -7.83 -6.23 5.15
C LEU A 63 -8.66 -5.23 5.99
N GLN A 64 -9.91 -5.55 6.32
CA GLN A 64 -10.71 -4.74 7.25
C GLN A 64 -10.17 -4.81 8.68
N LYS A 65 -9.62 -5.96 9.11
CA LYS A 65 -8.91 -6.04 10.39
C LYS A 65 -7.67 -5.16 10.38
N ALA A 66 -6.92 -5.12 9.28
CA ALA A 66 -5.76 -4.24 9.13
C ALA A 66 -6.15 -2.76 9.21
N GLU A 67 -7.21 -2.35 8.50
CA GLU A 67 -7.73 -0.98 8.55
C GLU A 67 -8.13 -0.56 9.98
N ASN A 68 -8.91 -1.42 10.67
CA ASN A 68 -9.35 -1.16 12.04
C ASN A 68 -8.18 -1.09 13.03
N LEU A 69 -7.18 -1.96 12.86
CA LEU A 69 -5.97 -1.97 13.69
C LEU A 69 -5.18 -0.66 13.54
N TYR A 70 -4.95 -0.20 12.30
CA TYR A 70 -4.27 1.07 12.06
C TYR A 70 -5.05 2.24 12.68
N GLY A 71 -6.38 2.30 12.48
CA GLY A 71 -7.21 3.37 13.05
C GLY A 71 -7.20 3.40 14.58
N SER A 72 -7.19 2.22 15.21
CA SER A 72 -7.10 2.09 16.67
C SER A 72 -5.73 2.52 17.19
N PHE A 73 -4.66 2.14 16.50
CA PHE A 73 -3.29 2.46 16.89
C PHE A 73 -2.95 3.94 16.72
N VAL A 74 -3.33 4.59 15.62
CA VAL A 74 -3.07 6.03 15.45
C VAL A 74 -3.77 6.86 16.54
N SER A 75 -4.81 6.31 17.18
CA SER A 75 -5.50 6.93 18.32
C SER A 75 -4.82 6.69 19.68
N SER A 76 -3.85 5.76 19.79
CA SER A 76 -3.29 5.31 21.07
C SER A 76 -2.09 6.14 21.57
N ASN A 77 -1.62 7.13 20.80
CA ASN A 77 -0.45 7.98 21.11
C ASN A 77 0.85 7.20 21.41
N VAL A 78 0.93 5.96 20.90
CA VAL A 78 2.10 5.09 20.97
C VAL A 78 2.89 5.26 19.67
N GLU A 79 4.21 5.47 19.76
CA GLU A 79 5.05 5.48 18.55
C GLU A 79 5.22 4.05 18.03
N PRO A 80 5.10 3.77 16.72
CA PRO A 80 5.30 2.43 16.17
C PRO A 80 6.79 2.08 16.01
N LEU A 81 7.12 0.80 16.15
CA LEU A 81 8.44 0.25 15.85
C LEU A 81 8.47 -0.38 14.44
N ASP A 82 9.64 -0.31 13.80
CA ASP A 82 9.88 -0.95 12.51
C ASP A 82 10.08 -2.47 12.64
N THR A 83 9.91 -3.21 11.55
CA THR A 83 10.02 -4.67 11.55
C THR A 83 11.45 -5.18 11.75
N LYS A 84 12.48 -4.37 11.50
CA LYS A 84 13.88 -4.78 11.71
C LYS A 84 14.25 -4.72 13.19
N SER A 85 13.65 -3.79 13.93
CA SER A 85 13.79 -3.68 15.38
C SER A 85 13.50 -5.01 16.11
N PHE A 86 12.64 -5.88 15.56
CA PHE A 86 12.41 -7.23 16.08
C PHE A 86 13.67 -8.09 16.19
N PHE A 87 14.59 -7.96 15.22
CA PHE A 87 15.76 -8.83 15.10
C PHE A 87 17.03 -8.17 15.62
N THR A 88 17.10 -6.84 15.55
CA THR A 88 18.29 -6.08 15.93
C THR A 88 18.25 -5.54 17.35
N GLY A 89 17.06 -5.38 17.94
CA GLY A 89 16.87 -4.69 19.22
C GLY A 89 17.24 -3.21 19.18
N SER A 90 17.47 -2.65 17.98
CA SER A 90 17.84 -1.25 17.75
C SER A 90 16.84 -0.60 16.82
N THR A 91 16.40 0.61 17.19
CA THR A 91 15.42 1.40 16.45
C THR A 91 16.15 2.42 15.58
N ASP A 92 15.81 2.52 14.31
CA ASP A 92 16.34 3.56 13.40
C ASP A 92 15.38 4.75 13.22
N GLY A 93 14.24 4.76 13.93
CA GLY A 93 13.21 5.78 13.84
C GLY A 93 12.33 5.67 12.60
N SER A 94 12.43 4.59 11.82
CA SER A 94 11.65 4.41 10.59
C SER A 94 10.26 3.80 10.81
N GLY A 95 9.91 3.42 12.05
CA GLY A 95 8.66 2.72 12.36
C GLY A 95 7.40 3.45 11.89
N GLN A 96 7.35 4.78 12.00
CA GLN A 96 6.20 5.56 11.51
C GLN A 96 6.09 5.50 9.97
N ASN A 97 7.21 5.57 9.26
CA ASN A 97 7.22 5.49 7.81
C ASN A 97 6.81 4.10 7.32
N GLU A 98 7.25 3.04 8.02
CA GLU A 98 6.84 1.66 7.73
C GLU A 98 5.35 1.45 8.02
N LEU A 99 4.84 1.96 9.13
CA LEU A 99 3.41 1.90 9.46
C LEU A 99 2.56 2.54 8.35
N GLU A 100 2.91 3.76 7.92
CA GLU A 100 2.19 4.44 6.84
C GLU A 100 2.31 3.71 5.50
N LEU A 101 3.45 3.09 5.21
CA LEU A 101 3.64 2.26 4.01
C LEU A 101 2.71 1.03 4.04
N LEU A 102 2.69 0.30 5.15
CA LEU A 102 1.84 -0.87 5.31
C LEU A 102 0.36 -0.50 5.22
N TYR A 103 -0.06 0.60 5.83
CA TYR A 103 -1.43 1.07 5.71
C TYR A 103 -1.79 1.49 4.28
N THR A 104 -0.85 2.12 3.55
CA THR A 104 -1.04 2.42 2.12
C THR A 104 -1.27 1.13 1.30
N HIS A 105 -0.55 0.05 1.62
CA HIS A 105 -0.81 -1.27 1.01
C HIS A 105 -2.18 -1.84 1.39
N THR A 106 -2.62 -1.67 2.64
CA THR A 106 -3.97 -2.07 3.06
C THR A 106 -5.04 -1.40 2.19
N LEU A 107 -4.95 -0.07 2.00
CA LEU A 107 -5.90 0.68 1.18
C LEU A 107 -5.87 0.23 -0.29
N TYR A 108 -4.67 0.00 -0.83
CA TYR A 108 -4.49 -0.47 -2.20
C TYR A 108 -5.14 -1.85 -2.42
N PHE A 109 -4.91 -2.80 -1.51
CA PHE A 109 -5.51 -4.13 -1.60
C PHE A 109 -7.03 -4.10 -1.37
N LEU A 110 -7.53 -3.24 -0.47
CA LEU A 110 -8.97 -3.02 -0.31
C LEU A 110 -9.61 -2.53 -1.61
N ALA A 111 -8.96 -1.61 -2.33
CA ALA A 111 -9.45 -1.14 -3.62
C ALA A 111 -9.60 -2.29 -4.63
N GLN A 112 -8.58 -3.15 -4.73
CA GLN A 112 -8.62 -4.32 -5.62
C GLN A 112 -9.69 -5.33 -5.25
N VAL A 113 -9.80 -5.67 -3.96
CA VAL A 113 -10.77 -6.64 -3.46
C VAL A 113 -12.20 -6.11 -3.66
N PHE A 114 -12.47 -4.84 -3.34
CA PHE A 114 -13.79 -4.25 -3.63
C PHE A 114 -14.09 -4.19 -5.13
N LYS A 115 -13.09 -3.96 -5.98
CA LYS A 115 -13.25 -4.00 -7.43
C LYS A 115 -13.62 -5.40 -7.91
N ALA A 116 -12.97 -6.43 -7.39
CA ALA A 116 -13.24 -7.84 -7.71
C ALA A 116 -14.67 -8.24 -7.28
N LEU A 117 -15.10 -7.80 -6.10
CA LEU A 117 -16.47 -7.95 -5.57
C LEU A 117 -17.52 -7.06 -6.25
N LYS A 118 -17.16 -6.36 -7.35
CA LYS A 118 -18.03 -5.45 -8.11
C LYS A 118 -18.59 -4.27 -7.30
N MET A 119 -18.02 -3.99 -6.13
CA MET A 119 -18.34 -2.82 -5.30
C MET A 119 -17.55 -1.60 -5.78
N ASN A 120 -17.80 -1.19 -7.03
CA ASN A 120 -16.97 -0.21 -7.74
C ASN A 120 -16.86 1.15 -7.04
N GLU A 121 -17.91 1.60 -6.34
CA GLU A 121 -17.88 2.88 -5.62
C GLU A 121 -16.91 2.84 -4.44
N LYS A 122 -16.94 1.75 -3.65
CA LYS A 122 -15.97 1.55 -2.57
C LYS A 122 -14.55 1.44 -3.12
N ALA A 123 -14.38 0.68 -4.20
CA ALA A 123 -13.07 0.56 -4.86
C ALA A 123 -12.50 1.92 -5.25
N ALA A 124 -13.32 2.80 -5.82
CA ALA A 124 -12.90 4.16 -6.18
C ALA A 124 -12.52 5.02 -4.97
N LEU A 125 -13.25 4.92 -3.85
CA LEU A 125 -12.90 5.59 -2.60
C LEU A 125 -11.54 5.13 -2.07
N TYR A 126 -11.26 3.83 -2.09
CA TYR A 126 -9.97 3.30 -1.67
C TYR A 126 -8.84 3.63 -2.65
N CYS A 127 -9.09 3.66 -3.96
CA CYS A 127 -8.13 4.18 -4.93
C CYS A 127 -7.75 5.64 -4.63
N HIS A 128 -8.75 6.49 -4.36
CA HIS A 128 -8.51 7.88 -3.96
C HIS A 128 -7.68 7.96 -2.67
N ALA A 129 -8.06 7.20 -1.64
CA ALA A 129 -7.35 7.18 -0.36
C ALA A 129 -5.89 6.70 -0.51
N THR A 130 -5.66 5.69 -1.35
CA THR A 130 -4.31 5.19 -1.68
C THR A 130 -3.47 6.29 -2.34
N LEU A 131 -3.99 6.93 -3.40
CA LEU A 131 -3.30 8.01 -4.10
C LEU A 131 -2.94 9.17 -3.17
N LYS A 132 -3.88 9.55 -2.28
CA LYS A 132 -3.67 10.59 -1.28
C LYS A 132 -2.55 10.20 -0.30
N LYS A 133 -2.58 8.98 0.24
CA LYS A 133 -1.54 8.49 1.18
C LYS A 133 -0.17 8.39 0.53
N GLN A 134 -0.09 8.00 -0.75
CA GLN A 134 1.16 8.00 -1.50
C GLN A 134 1.77 9.41 -1.60
N LEU A 135 0.94 10.45 -1.82
CA LEU A 135 1.42 11.84 -1.82
C LEU A 135 1.86 12.32 -0.43
N GLU A 136 1.09 12.00 0.61
CA GLU A 136 1.38 12.40 2.00
C GLU A 136 2.70 11.82 2.52
N ARG A 137 3.04 10.59 2.10
CA ARG A 137 4.29 9.91 2.46
C ARG A 137 5.53 10.49 1.76
N GLY A 138 5.39 11.35 0.75
CA GLY A 138 6.51 11.96 0.02
C GLY A 138 6.87 11.23 -1.28
N ARG A 139 8.13 11.33 -1.71
CA ARG A 139 8.55 10.98 -3.09
C ARG A 139 8.78 9.49 -3.36
N ASP A 140 8.57 8.61 -2.39
CA ASP A 140 8.81 7.17 -2.53
C ASP A 140 7.58 6.44 -3.12
N TYR A 141 7.19 6.85 -4.33
CA TYR A 141 6.21 6.16 -5.15
C TYR A 141 6.58 6.26 -6.63
N ASN A 142 6.18 5.27 -7.42
CA ASN A 142 6.34 5.33 -8.87
C ASN A 142 5.39 6.40 -9.43
N LYS A 143 5.94 7.55 -9.82
CA LYS A 143 5.18 8.71 -10.29
C LYS A 143 4.40 8.43 -11.58
N ILE A 144 4.94 7.59 -12.45
CA ILE A 144 4.27 7.21 -13.70
C ILE A 144 3.04 6.36 -13.38
N GLU A 145 3.20 5.31 -12.56
CA GLU A 145 2.08 4.48 -12.12
C GLU A 145 1.03 5.28 -11.34
N TRP A 146 1.47 6.21 -10.48
CA TRP A 146 0.58 7.10 -9.75
C TRP A 146 -0.26 7.98 -10.68
N ALA A 147 0.37 8.58 -11.69
CA ALA A 147 -0.31 9.42 -12.66
C ALA A 147 -1.32 8.61 -13.50
N ILE A 148 -0.96 7.39 -13.91
CA ILE A 148 -1.87 6.47 -14.61
C ILE A 148 -3.08 6.15 -13.73
N ASN A 149 -2.86 5.76 -12.47
CA ASN A 149 -3.94 5.42 -11.54
C ASN A 149 -4.87 6.63 -11.27
N ALA A 150 -4.31 7.83 -11.14
CA ALA A 150 -5.08 9.07 -10.99
C ALA A 150 -5.92 9.39 -12.25
N ALA A 151 -5.35 9.23 -13.44
CA ALA A 151 -6.08 9.41 -14.70
C ALA A 151 -7.21 8.36 -14.88
N THR A 152 -6.96 7.10 -14.53
CA THR A 152 -7.98 6.05 -14.53
C THR A 152 -9.13 6.35 -13.58
N LEU A 153 -8.83 6.86 -12.37
CA LEU A 153 -9.86 7.28 -11.42
C LEU A 153 -10.65 8.49 -11.96
N SER A 154 -9.99 9.43 -12.63
CA SER A 154 -10.67 10.54 -13.31
C SER A 154 -11.67 10.03 -14.35
N GLN A 155 -11.28 9.07 -15.19
CA GLN A 155 -12.19 8.49 -16.17
C GLN A 155 -13.42 7.86 -15.49
N TYR A 156 -13.22 7.05 -14.45
CA TYR A 156 -14.32 6.43 -13.70
C TYR A 156 -15.29 7.47 -13.11
N LEU A 157 -14.79 8.58 -12.59
CA LEU A 157 -15.60 9.67 -12.03
C LEU A 157 -16.36 10.43 -13.13
N ALA A 158 -15.73 10.66 -14.28
CA ALA A 158 -16.34 11.33 -15.43
C ALA A 158 -17.52 10.52 -16.01
N GLU A 159 -17.39 9.20 -16.10
CA GLU A 159 -18.48 8.29 -16.51
C GLU A 159 -19.70 8.37 -15.58
N ARG A 160 -19.53 8.91 -14.37
CA ARG A 160 -20.56 9.11 -13.34
C ARG A 160 -20.95 10.56 -13.11
N TYR A 161 -20.59 11.45 -14.03
CA TYR A 161 -20.90 12.89 -13.97
C TYR A 161 -20.27 13.64 -12.78
N ALA A 162 -19.30 13.05 -12.08
CA ALA A 162 -18.53 13.71 -11.02
C ALA A 162 -17.36 14.52 -11.63
N PHE A 163 -17.71 15.48 -12.50
CA PHE A 163 -16.76 16.17 -13.37
C PHE A 163 -15.74 17.03 -12.62
N LYS A 164 -16.12 17.57 -11.45
CA LYS A 164 -15.23 18.40 -10.65
C LYS A 164 -14.09 17.56 -10.08
N GLU A 165 -14.42 16.43 -9.48
CA GLU A 165 -13.48 15.46 -8.93
C GLU A 165 -12.64 14.82 -10.04
N ALA A 166 -13.27 14.44 -11.16
CA ALA A 166 -12.56 13.92 -12.33
C ALA A 166 -11.50 14.91 -12.83
N ARG A 167 -11.88 16.19 -13.03
CA ARG A 167 -10.96 17.24 -13.46
C ARG A 167 -9.78 17.40 -12.50
N HIS A 168 -10.02 17.35 -11.19
CA HIS A 168 -8.95 17.46 -10.20
C HIS A 168 -7.96 16.30 -10.30
N HIS A 169 -8.46 15.07 -10.44
CA HIS A 169 -7.61 13.89 -10.61
C HIS A 169 -6.79 13.93 -11.91
N LEU A 170 -7.40 14.33 -13.03
CA LEU A 170 -6.69 14.46 -14.29
C LEU A 170 -5.61 15.54 -14.23
N ALA A 171 -5.92 16.71 -13.68
CA ALA A 171 -4.94 17.78 -13.52
C ALA A 171 -3.76 17.36 -12.63
N ALA A 172 -4.03 16.61 -11.55
CA ALA A 172 -2.97 16.07 -10.69
C ALA A 172 -2.10 15.04 -11.42
N ALA A 173 -2.70 14.15 -12.21
CA ALA A 173 -1.97 13.19 -13.04
C ALA A 173 -1.05 13.88 -14.06
N GLU A 174 -1.57 14.89 -14.77
CA GLU A 174 -0.81 15.70 -15.72
C GLU A 174 0.37 16.40 -15.06
N TYR A 175 0.14 17.03 -13.90
CA TYR A 175 1.19 17.71 -13.15
C TYR A 175 2.33 16.77 -12.74
N VAL A 176 2.00 15.61 -12.15
CA VAL A 176 3.02 14.62 -11.74
C VAL A 176 3.80 14.08 -12.94
N MET A 177 3.12 13.82 -14.06
CA MET A 177 3.77 13.34 -15.30
C MET A 177 4.72 14.39 -15.90
N GLN A 178 4.32 15.66 -15.91
CA GLN A 178 5.16 16.76 -16.39
C GLN A 178 6.39 16.97 -15.51
N ALA A 179 6.21 16.95 -14.19
CA ALA A 179 7.31 17.06 -13.24
C ALA A 179 8.32 15.91 -13.41
N GLU A 180 7.84 14.69 -13.66
CA GLU A 180 8.71 13.55 -13.89
C GLU A 180 9.45 13.64 -15.23
N ARG A 181 8.76 14.05 -16.30
CA ARG A 181 9.39 14.29 -17.59
C ARG A 181 10.51 15.33 -17.53
N ALA A 182 10.31 16.42 -16.80
CA ALA A 182 11.33 17.45 -16.62
C ALA A 182 12.57 16.88 -15.91
N ALA A 183 12.38 16.09 -14.86
CA ALA A 183 13.48 15.44 -14.14
C ALA A 183 14.32 14.49 -15.02
N PHE A 184 13.71 13.84 -16.02
CA PHE A 184 14.44 13.01 -17.00
C PHE A 184 15.24 13.84 -18.02
N GLN A 185 14.79 15.04 -18.37
CA GLN A 185 15.47 15.88 -19.36
C GLN A 185 16.72 16.59 -18.79
N ASP A 186 16.80 16.71 -17.47
CA ASP A 186 17.94 17.32 -16.78
C ASP A 186 19.09 16.32 -16.50
N ILE A 187 18.99 15.07 -16.97
CA ILE A 187 20.05 14.07 -16.85
C ILE A 187 21.08 14.35 -17.97
N PRO A 188 22.35 14.69 -17.64
CA PRO A 188 23.38 14.93 -18.64
C PRO A 188 23.59 13.68 -19.51
N ASP A 189 23.70 13.88 -20.82
CA ASP A 189 24.03 12.83 -21.77
C ASP A 189 25.55 12.57 -21.70
N ASP A 190 25.97 11.51 -20.99
CA ASP A 190 27.37 11.09 -20.83
C ASP A 190 27.99 10.54 -22.15
N SER A 191 27.30 10.65 -23.28
CA SER A 191 27.76 10.13 -24.57
C SER A 191 28.90 10.91 -25.24
N ASP A 192 29.34 12.04 -24.67
CA ASP A 192 30.41 12.88 -25.24
C ASP A 192 31.83 12.63 -24.66
N GLU A 193 32.02 11.76 -23.66
CA GLU A 193 33.35 11.54 -23.04
C GLU A 193 34.28 10.54 -23.76
N HIS A 194 33.85 9.91 -24.86
CA HIS A 194 34.69 8.97 -25.63
C HIS A 194 35.12 9.44 -27.02
N ALA A 195 34.98 10.74 -27.31
CA ALA A 195 35.44 11.36 -28.56
C ALA A 195 36.60 12.34 -28.37
N LYS A 196 37.70 11.91 -27.73
CA LYS A 196 39.01 12.61 -27.79
C LYS A 196 40.18 11.64 -27.86
#